data_AF-A0A368TFW0-F1
#
_entry.id   AF-A0A368TFW0-F1
#
_cell.length_a   1.000
_cell.length_b   1.000
_cell.length_c   1.000
_cell.angle_alpha   90.00
_cell.angle_beta   90.00
_cell.angle_gamma   90.00
#
_symmetry.space_group_name_H-M   'P 1'
#
loop_
_entity.id
_entity.type
_entity.pdbx_description
1 polymer ?
#
loop_
_entity_poly.entity_id
_entity_poly.type
_entity_poly.pdbx_seq_one_letter_code
_entity_poly.pdbx_strand_id
1 'polypeptide(L)' 'MKRYRNVMGLSIGIGIAIGAGLGVVAGNIGAGMGTGLVLGVAVGYSVMEDKAKKEKK' A
#
# COMPACT_ATOMS: atom_id res chain seq x y z
N MET A 1 6.61 -3.59 -20.74
CA MET A 1 6.33 -4.10 -19.37
C MET A 1 6.64 -3.04 -18.28
N LYS A 2 5.77 -2.06 -17.96
CA LYS A 2 6.09 -1.10 -16.87
C LYS A 2 4.94 -0.61 -15.96
N ARG A 3 3.65 -0.92 -16.19
CA ARG A 3 2.56 -0.32 -15.38
C ARG A 3 2.21 -1.07 -14.08
N TYR A 4 2.36 -2.39 -14.00
CA TYR A 4 1.92 -3.18 -12.83
C TYR A 4 2.80 -3.01 -11.58
N ARG A 5 4.12 -2.89 -11.74
CA ARG A 5 5.04 -2.60 -10.61
C ARG A 5 4.72 -1.28 -9.92
N ASN A 6 4.20 -0.31 -10.67
CA ASN A 6 3.99 1.03 -10.16
C ASN A 6 2.82 1.10 -9.17
N VAL A 7 1.80 0.26 -9.34
CA VAL A 7 0.63 0.28 -8.45
C VAL A 7 0.98 -0.24 -7.06
N MET A 8 1.66 -1.39 -6.98
CA MET A 8 2.08 -1.96 -5.69
C MET A 8 3.04 -1.01 -4.95
N GLY A 9 4.07 -0.51 -5.64
CA GLY A 9 5.03 0.44 -5.05
C GLY A 9 4.38 1.75 -4.59
N LEU A 10 3.45 2.30 -5.37
CA LEU A 10 2.70 3.51 -4.99
C LEU A 10 1.82 3.27 -3.77
N SER A 11 1.10 2.15 -3.73
CA SER A 11 0.20 1.80 -2.62
C SER A 11 0.97 1.62 -1.32
N ILE A 12 2.11 0.92 -1.36
CA ILE A 12 3.01 0.76 -0.22
C ILE A 12 3.59 2.11 0.21
N GLY A 13 4.05 2.93 -0.73
CA GLY A 13 4.61 4.25 -0.43
C GLY A 13 3.61 5.18 0.26
N ILE A 14 2.37 5.23 -0.25
CA ILE A 14 1.27 5.99 0.38
C ILE A 14 0.94 5.42 1.77
N GLY A 15 0.84 4.09 1.88
CA GLY A 15 0.57 3.42 3.15
C GLY A 15 1.61 3.75 4.22
N ILE A 16 2.91 3.67 3.87
CA ILE A 16 4.01 4.04 4.78
C ILE A 16 3.97 5.53 5.12
N ALA A 17 3.73 6.43 4.16
CA ALA A 17 3.70 7.87 4.42
C ALA A 17 2.58 8.25 5.41
N ILE A 18 1.38 7.72 5.19
CA ILE A 18 0.23 7.95 6.09
C ILE A 18 0.48 7.27 7.44
N GLY A 19 0.93 6.01 7.43
CA GLY A 19 1.20 5.25 8.64
C GLY A 19 2.30 5.88 9.51
N ALA A 20 3.37 6.39 8.90
CA ALA A 20 4.41 7.13 9.61
C ALA A 20 3.86 8.43 10.22
N GLY A 21 3.06 9.19 9.47
CA GLY A 21 2.41 10.40 10.00
C GLY A 21 1.51 10.10 11.20
N LEU A 22 0.66 9.08 11.11
CA LEU A 22 -0.20 8.64 12.21
C LEU A 22 0.62 8.10 13.39
N GLY A 23 1.68 7.35 13.12
CA GLY A 23 2.56 6.78 14.14
C GLY A 23 3.33 7.85 14.92
N VAL A 24 3.75 8.93 14.27
CA VAL A 24 4.38 10.08 14.93
C VAL A 24 3.38 10.76 15.86
N VAL A 25 2.15 11.02 15.41
CA VAL A 25 1.10 11.65 16.24
C VAL A 25 0.70 10.74 17.42
N ALA A 26 0.68 9.43 17.20
CA ALA A 26 0.36 8.45 18.24
C ALA A 26 1.53 8.14 19.21
N GLY A 27 2.72 8.73 19.00
CA GLY A 27 3.92 8.43 19.79
C GLY A 27 4.45 7.01 19.60
N ASN A 28 3.98 6.29 18.56
CA ASN A 28 4.40 4.94 18.23
C ASN A 28 4.57 4.78 16.71
N ILE A 29 5.75 5.20 16.23
CA ILE A 29 6.10 5.15 14.81
C ILE A 29 6.14 3.72 14.27
N GLY A 30 6.53 2.74 15.08
CA GLY A 30 6.59 1.34 14.69
C GLY A 30 5.19 0.78 14.39
N ALA A 31 4.23 1.02 15.29
CA ALA A 31 2.84 0.63 15.07
C ALA A 31 2.22 1.36 13.87
N GLY A 32 2.48 2.66 13.72
CA GLY A 32 2.00 3.43 12.58
C GLY A 32 2.55 2.96 11.24
N MET A 33 3.87 2.77 11.12
CA MET A 33 4.51 2.26 9.91
C MET A 33 4.07 0.83 9.58
N GLY A 34 3.98 -0.04 10.60
CA GLY A 34 3.51 -1.42 10.42
C GLY A 34 2.08 -1.48 9.89
N THR A 35 1.18 -0.70 10.50
CA THR A 35 -0.23 -0.62 10.06
C THR A 35 -0.34 -0.03 8.67
N GLY A 36 0.40 1.05 8.39
CA GLY A 36 0.44 1.69 7.08
C GLY A 36 0.94 0.77 5.97
N LEU A 37 1.96 -0.03 6.25
CA LEU A 37 2.50 -1.02 5.30
C LEU A 37 1.48 -2.11 5.00
N VAL A 38 0.83 -2.69 6.02
CA VAL A 38 -0.18 -3.74 5.84
C VAL A 38 -1.35 -3.23 5.00
N LEU A 39 -1.84 -2.02 5.29
CA LEU A 39 -2.92 -1.40 4.51
C LEU A 39 -2.49 -1.10 3.07
N GLY A 40 -1.29 -0.56 2.87
CA GLY A 40 -0.75 -0.29 1.54
C GLY A 40 -0.58 -1.56 0.70
N VAL A 41 -0.14 -2.66 1.30
CA VAL A 41 -0.05 -3.98 0.64
C VAL A 41 -1.43 -4.53 0.32
N ALA A 42 -2.39 -4.46 1.24
CA ALA A 42 -3.75 -4.97 1.02
C ALA A 42 -4.45 -4.24 -0.15
N VAL A 43 -4.34 -2.91 -0.19
CA VAL A 43 -4.88 -2.11 -1.30
C VAL A 43 -4.13 -2.38 -2.61
N GLY A 44 -2.80 -2.47 -2.56
CA GLY A 44 -2.00 -2.78 -3.75
C GLY A 44 -2.35 -4.14 -4.35
N TYR A 45 -2.56 -5.14 -3.48
CA TYR A 45 -2.96 -6.48 -3.88
C TYR A 45 -4.36 -6.52 -4.51
N SER A 46 -5.36 -5.90 -3.88
CA SER A 46 -6.73 -5.89 -4.41
C SER A 46 -6.81 -5.22 -5.78
N VAL A 47 -6.12 -4.08 -5.96
CA VAL A 47 -6.08 -3.38 -7.25
C VAL A 47 -5.32 -4.18 -8.31
N MET A 48 -4.25 -4.91 -7.93
CA MET A 48 -3.56 -5.81 -8.86
C MET A 48 -4.44 -7.00 -9.25
N GLU A 49 -5.17 -7.59 -8.32
CA GLU A 49 -6.08 -8.70 -8.58
C GLU A 49 -7.22 -8.31 -9.53
N ASP A 50 -7.84 -7.15 -9.30
CA ASP A 50 -8.90 -6.61 -10.15
C ASP A 50 -8.41 -6.36 -11.59
N LYS A 51 -7.18 -5.84 -11.72
CA LYS A 51 -6.55 -5.63 -13.03
C LYS A 51 -6.23 -6.96 -13.72
N ALA A 52 -5.70 -7.94 -12.97
CA ALA A 52 -5.40 -9.27 -13.50
C ALA A 52 -6.67 -10.02 -13.96
N LYS A 53 -7.80 -9.85 -13.26
CA LYS A 53 -9.11 -10.38 -13.68
C LYS A 53 -9.64 -9.72 -14.95
N LYS A 54 -9.49 -8.40 -15.08
CA LYS A 54 -9.94 -7.65 -16.28
C LYS A 54 -9.12 -7.96 -17.53
N GLU A 55 -7.83 -8.28 -17.38
CA GLU A 55 -6.95 -8.61 -18.51
C GLU A 55 -7.16 -10.04 -19.04
N LYS A 56 -7.84 -10.90 -18.27
CA LYS A 56 -8.21 -12.28 -18.67
C LYS A 56 -9.62 -12.41 -19.28
N LYS A 57 -10.39 -11.32 -19.32
CA LYS A 57 -11.78 -11.30 -19.80
C LYS A 57 -11.86 -10.58 -21.14
#